data_AF-A0A918P1G4-F1
#
_entry.id   AF-A0A918P1G4-F1
#
_cell.length_a   1.000
_cell.length_b   1.000
_cell.length_c   1.000
_cell.angle_alpha   90.00
_cell.angle_beta   90.00
_cell.angle_gamma   90.00
#
_symmetry.space_group_name_H-M   'P 1'
#
loop_
_entity.id
_entity.type
_entity.pdbx_description
1 polymer ?
#
loop_
_entity_poly.entity_id
_entity_poly.type
_entity_poly.pdbx_seq_one_letter_code
_entity_poly.pdbx_strand_id
1 'polypeptide(L)' 'MFAHFRAPRRQASESGTSELVMFNYRRPVRARLVSLGPGNGKLWLVEMLDAQSGIWIWQEESRDSAAALDCARRLSLLLS' A
#
# COMPACT_ATOMS: atom_id res chain seq x y z
N MET A 1 10.24 -18.15 -40.62
CA MET A 1 9.84 -18.94 -39.43
C MET A 1 10.17 -18.08 -38.22
N PHE A 2 9.20 -17.34 -37.67
CA PHE A 2 9.42 -16.45 -36.52
C PHE A 2 8.87 -17.14 -35.27
N ALA A 3 9.73 -17.38 -34.28
CA ALA A 3 9.34 -17.97 -33.01
C ALA A 3 8.52 -16.96 -32.20
N HIS A 4 7.27 -17.31 -31.89
CA HIS A 4 6.47 -16.59 -30.92
C HIS A 4 7.04 -16.84 -29.52
N PHE A 5 7.77 -15.86 -29.00
CA PHE A 5 8.14 -15.85 -27.58
C PHE A 5 6.91 -15.42 -26.77
N ARG A 6 6.15 -16.40 -26.28
CA ARG A 6 5.05 -16.15 -25.35
C ARG A 6 5.67 -15.98 -23.96
N ALA A 7 5.78 -14.75 -23.50
CA ALA A 7 6.21 -14.47 -22.13
C ALA A 7 5.29 -15.22 -21.15
N PRO A 8 5.82 -15.90 -20.12
CA PRO A 8 4.99 -16.51 -19.10
C PRO A 8 4.17 -15.40 -18.43
N ARG A 9 2.84 -15.58 -18.35
CA ARG A 9 2.00 -14.76 -17.47
C ARG A 9 2.63 -14.86 -16.08
N ARG A 10 3.19 -13.75 -15.58
CA ARG A 10 3.46 -13.59 -14.16
C ARG A 10 2.14 -13.84 -13.45
N GLN A 11 2.02 -15.02 -12.87
CA GLN A 11 0.96 -15.33 -11.93
C GLN A 11 1.29 -14.50 -10.68
N ALA A 12 0.82 -13.26 -10.67
CA ALA A 12 0.84 -12.44 -9.47
C ALA A 12 0.05 -13.22 -8.43
N SER A 13 0.73 -13.69 -7.39
CA SER A 13 0.09 -14.18 -6.18
C SER A 13 -1.00 -13.20 -5.77
N GLU A 14 -2.23 -13.69 -5.57
CA GLU A 14 -3.48 -12.91 -5.40
C GLU A 14 -3.55 -12.04 -4.12
N SER A 15 -2.43 -11.80 -3.47
CA SER A 15 -2.22 -10.86 -2.38
C SER A 15 -1.19 -9.79 -2.77
N GLY A 16 -1.43 -9.15 -3.92
CA GLY A 16 -0.60 -8.05 -4.41
C GLY A 16 -1.07 -6.69 -3.88
N THR A 17 -0.13 -5.83 -3.48
CA THR A 17 -0.38 -4.40 -3.34
C THR A 17 -0.63 -3.84 -4.74
N SER A 18 -1.86 -3.40 -5.02
CA SER A 18 -2.26 -2.90 -6.33
C SER A 18 -1.83 -1.45 -6.54
N GLU A 19 -1.82 -0.66 -5.47
CA GLU A 19 -1.53 0.77 -5.47
C GLU A 19 -0.80 1.14 -4.17
N LEU A 20 0.12 2.09 -4.26
CA LEU A 20 0.88 2.60 -3.11
C LEU A 20 1.18 4.09 -3.30
N VAL A 21 0.85 4.88 -2.28
CA VAL A 21 1.19 6.30 -2.18
C VAL A 21 1.96 6.53 -0.89
N MET A 22 3.06 7.27 -0.97
CA MET A 22 3.92 7.55 0.18
C MET A 22 4.05 9.06 0.39
N PHE A 23 3.87 9.48 1.64
CA PHE A 23 4.05 10.83 2.11
C PHE A 23 5.27 10.88 3.04
N ASN A 24 6.26 11.69 2.67
CA ASN A 24 7.54 11.80 3.38
C ASN A 24 7.79 13.25 3.82
N TYR A 25 6.84 13.85 4.54
CA TYR A 25 7.05 15.19 5.11
C TYR A 25 7.91 15.10 6.36
N ARG A 26 7.31 15.03 7.55
CA ARG A 26 8.05 14.94 8.83
C ARG A 26 8.45 13.51 9.16
N ARG A 27 7.60 12.55 8.79
CA ARG A 27 7.86 11.11 8.95
C ARG A 27 7.30 10.34 7.75
N PRO A 28 7.90 9.21 7.36
CA PRO A 28 7.39 8.38 6.27
C PRO A 28 6.08 7.71 6.66
N VAL A 29 5.03 7.95 5.87
CA VAL A 29 3.73 7.28 5.98
C VAL A 29 3.31 6.84 4.59
N ARG A 30 2.74 5.65 4.45
CA ARG A 30 2.24 5.15 3.18
C ARG A 30 0.80 4.67 3.31
N ALA A 31 0.03 4.84 2.24
CA ALA A 31 -1.25 4.18 2.04
C ALA A 31 -1.06 3.14 0.93
N ARG A 32 -1.39 1.88 1.21
CA ARG A 32 -1.31 0.78 0.25
C ARG A 32 -2.66 0.10 0.06
N LEU A 33 -3.05 -0.14 -1.18
CA LEU A 33 -4.25 -0.90 -1.52
C LEU A 33 -3.92 -2.39 -1.57
N VAL A 34 -4.44 -3.15 -0.61
CA VAL A 34 -4.27 -4.60 -0.54
C VAL A 34 -5.54 -5.33 -0.98
N SER A 35 -5.36 -6.50 -1.59
CA SER A 35 -6.47 -7.42 -1.88
C SER A 35 -6.63 -8.37 -0.70
N LEU A 36 -7.86 -8.53 -0.19
CA LEU A 36 -8.16 -9.39 0.98
C LEU A 36 -8.43 -10.86 0.60
N GLY A 37 -8.00 -11.27 -0.59
CA GLY A 37 -8.27 -12.58 -1.17
C GLY A 37 -9.53 -12.62 -2.05
N PRO A 38 -9.82 -13.77 -2.68
CA PRO A 38 -10.94 -13.93 -3.60
C PRO A 38 -12.28 -13.61 -2.94
N GLY A 39 -13.06 -12.69 -3.52
CA GLY A 39 -14.39 -12.31 -3.04
C GLY A 39 -14.43 -11.28 -1.90
N ASN A 40 -13.29 -10.98 -1.25
CA ASN A 40 -13.25 -10.09 -0.09
C ASN A 40 -12.90 -8.63 -0.41
N GLY A 41 -12.76 -8.30 -1.70
CA GLY A 41 -12.52 -6.93 -2.16
C GLY A 41 -11.11 -6.42 -1.85
N LYS A 42 -10.98 -5.09 -1.85
CA LYS A 42 -9.72 -4.39 -1.58
C LYS A 42 -9.87 -3.46 -0.37
N LEU A 43 -8.77 -3.23 0.33
CA LEU A 43 -8.69 -2.40 1.52
C LEU A 43 -7.45 -1.52 1.46
N TRP A 44 -7.57 -0.25 1.80
CA TRP A 44 -6.43 0.62 2.02
C TRP A 44 -5.90 0.44 3.43
N LEU A 45 -4.61 0.16 3.53
CA LEU A 45 -3.87 0.12 4.79
C LEU A 45 -2.94 1.31 4.86
N VAL A 46 -3.05 2.08 5.95
CA VAL A 46 -2.18 3.22 6.26
C VAL A 46 -1.14 2.77 7.27
N GLU A 47 0.12 2.94 6.93
CA GLU A 47 1.25 2.54 7.78
C GLU A 47 2.24 3.67 7.94
N MET A 48 2.84 3.74 9.13
CA MET A 48 3.90 4.68 9.47
C MET A 48 5.21 3.90 9.65
N LEU A 49 6.30 4.42 9.11
CA LEU A 49 7.61 3.83 9.34
C LEU A 49 8.07 4.17 10.75
N ASP A 50 8.33 3.15 11.57
CA ASP A 50 9.04 3.33 12.82
C ASP A 50 10.54 3.54 12.54
N ALA A 51 11.08 4.65 13.01
CA ALA A 51 12.45 5.06 12.70
C ALA A 51 13.50 4.21 13.44
N GLN A 52 13.15 3.61 14.58
CA GLN A 52 14.09 2.81 15.39
C GLN A 52 14.26 1.41 14.82
N SER A 53 13.14 0.76 14.50
CA SER A 53 13.11 -0.62 14.01
C SER A 53 13.13 -0.74 12.48
N GLY A 54 12.87 0.35 11.76
CA GLY A 54 12.84 0.36 10.30
C GLY A 54 11.68 -0.43 9.69
N ILE A 55 10.64 -0.73 10.47
CA ILE A 55 9.46 -1.47 10.02
C ILE A 55 8.22 -0.57 9.89
N TRP A 56 7.33 -0.93 8.97
CA TRP A 56 6.07 -0.25 8.75
C TRP A 56 5.03 -0.76 9.75
N ILE A 57 4.54 0.15 10.61
CA ILE A 57 3.53 -0.13 11.63
C ILE A 57 2.17 0.31 11.12
N TRP A 58 1.21 -0.60 11.12
CA TRP A 58 -0.18 -0.32 10.78
C TRP A 58 -0.79 0.71 11.74
N GLN A 59 -1.41 1.74 11.19
CA GLN A 59 -2.08 2.81 11.93
C GLN A 59 -3.61 2.76 11.75
N GLU A 60 -4.07 2.64 10.51
CA GLU A 60 -5.50 2.75 10.16
C GLU A 60 -5.82 1.93 8.91
N GLU A 61 -7.09 1.55 8.75
CA GLU A 61 -7.59 0.91 7.53
C GLU A 61 -8.85 1.61 6.98
N SER A 62 -9.03 1.59 5.66
CA SER A 62 -10.21 2.21 5.03
C SER A 62 -10.58 1.53 3.72
N ARG A 63 -11.88 1.42 3.45
CA ARG A 63 -12.39 1.03 2.12
C ARG A 63 -12.44 2.21 1.14
N ASP A 64 -12.42 3.43 1.66
CA ASP A 64 -12.41 4.67 0.89
C ASP A 64 -10.97 5.16 0.67
N SER A 65 -10.60 5.42 -0.58
CA SER A 65 -9.25 5.84 -0.95
C SER A 65 -8.94 7.26 -0.49
N ALA A 66 -9.89 8.19 -0.58
CA ALA A 66 -9.68 9.58 -0.18
C ALA A 66 -9.43 9.66 1.33
N ALA A 67 -10.22 8.95 2.14
CA ALA A 67 -10.05 8.86 3.58
C ALA A 67 -8.68 8.27 3.97
N ALA A 68 -8.22 7.22 3.27
CA ALA A 68 -6.91 6.62 3.51
C ALA A 68 -5.77 7.58 3.18
N LEU A 69 -5.84 8.26 2.03
CA LEU A 69 -4.83 9.21 1.59
C LEU A 69 -4.77 10.45 2.49
N ASP A 70 -5.92 10.99 2.90
CA ASP A 70 -5.96 12.10 3.85
C ASP A 70 -5.44 11.69 5.23
N CYS A 71 -5.74 10.48 5.70
CA CYS A 71 -5.17 9.95 6.94
C CYS A 71 -3.64 9.87 6.84
N ALA A 72 -3.11 9.22 5.80
CA ALA A 72 -1.68 9.09 5.57
C ALA A 72 -0.98 10.46 5.50
N ARG A 73 -1.57 11.42 4.79
CA ARG A 73 -1.08 12.80 4.71
C ARG A 73 -1.03 13.46 6.09
N ARG A 74 -2.11 13.40 6.87
CA ARG A 74 -2.14 14.00 8.22
C ARG A 74 -1.09 13.38 9.12
N LEU A 75 -0.99 12.06 9.16
CA LEU A 75 0.00 11.34 9.98
C LEU A 75 1.44 11.72 9.61
N SER A 76 1.74 11.90 8.32
CA SER A 76 3.08 12.30 7.87
C SER A 76 3.46 13.74 8.26
N LEU A 77 2.49 14.57 8.64
CA LEU A 77 2.68 15.95 9.08
C LEU A 77 2.75 16.11 10.60
N LEU A 78 2.24 15.15 11.38
CA LEU A 78 2.27 15.21 12.84
C LEU A 78 3.71 15.26 13.36
N LEU A 79 3.95 16.14 14.32
CA LEU A 79 5.17 16.17 15.12
C LEU A 79 5.08 15.08 16.19
N SER A 80 6.13 14.28 16.30
CA SER A 80 6.27 13.21 17.31
C SER A 80 6.70 13.79 18.64
#